data_AF-A0A3M5WZ64-F1
#
_entry.id   AF-A0A3M5WZ64-F1
#
_cell.length_a   1.000
_cell.length_b   1.000
_cell.length_c   1.000
_cell.angle_alpha   90.00
_cell.angle_beta   90.00
_cell.angle_gamma   90.00
#
_symmetry.space_group_name_H-M   'P 1'
#
loop_
_entity.id
_entity.type
_entity.pdbx_description
1 polymer ?
#
loop_
_entity_poly.entity_id
_entity_poly.type
_entity_poly.pdbx_seq_one_letter_code
_entity_poly.pdbx_strand_id
1 'polypeptide(L)'
;MTDATTMTETLAEPASAEVAVPVPPQPWEDVLPESFQMLRLSPLPTDRATGGRPLRFVQFGRAERHSKALSLLRITVQLPGQRVRKEQNHLDIWADHEKRMVRFGPDSGLQIEPWNRGIGRFMIAHAVHWAQKRWSSYKIEGVALASKDGLNEDTRLRRDHFLGTLGFEVTYADAQHMKGAIKDVHVGNLHSTWNNDKVQIIEILEASQMLEKAEKNLIEQEVTIRQHEDRVSKYKREDSGLRFTIACLVTFAVFQAGLLIWIATHR
;
A
#
# COMPACT_ATOMS: atom_id res chain seq x y z
N MET A 1 -25.64 -25.63 72.30
CA MET A 1 -24.74 -24.58 71.81
C MET A 1 -24.22 -25.05 70.46
N THR A 2 -25.00 -25.03 69.37
CA THR A 2 -25.36 -23.91 68.47
C THR A 2 -24.16 -23.07 68.04
N ASP A 3 -23.77 -23.20 66.77
CA ASP A 3 -23.72 -22.12 65.76
C ASP A 3 -23.41 -22.79 64.39
N ALA A 4 -24.37 -22.89 63.47
CA ALA A 4 -24.86 -21.86 62.53
C ALA A 4 -23.93 -21.70 61.30
N THR A 5 -24.14 -22.57 60.30
CA THR A 5 -23.60 -22.40 58.94
C THR A 5 -24.59 -21.58 58.12
N THR A 6 -24.25 -20.32 57.86
CA THR A 6 -25.07 -19.39 57.09
C THR A 6 -24.83 -19.58 55.59
N MET A 7 -25.93 -19.80 54.87
CA MET A 7 -26.03 -19.71 53.42
C MET A 7 -25.87 -18.26 52.96
N THR A 8 -25.20 -18.01 51.83
CA THR A 8 -25.51 -16.83 51.01
C THR A 8 -25.46 -17.21 49.55
N GLU A 9 -26.65 -17.16 48.98
CA GLU A 9 -27.06 -17.34 47.61
C GLU A 9 -26.61 -16.12 46.80
N THR A 10 -25.84 -16.34 45.72
CA THR A 10 -25.69 -15.34 44.66
C THR A 10 -26.33 -15.94 43.41
N LEU A 11 -27.53 -15.46 43.10
CA LEU A 11 -28.20 -15.69 41.83
C LEU A 11 -27.28 -15.22 40.68
N ALA A 12 -26.95 -16.14 39.77
CA ALA A 12 -26.44 -15.81 38.44
C ALA A 12 -27.58 -16.03 37.45
N GLU A 13 -28.12 -14.94 36.90
CA GLU A 13 -28.97 -14.97 35.71
C GLU A 13 -28.20 -15.62 34.53
N PRO A 14 -28.86 -16.43 33.69
CA PRO A 14 -28.19 -17.07 32.58
C PRO A 14 -27.90 -16.04 31.49
N ALA A 15 -26.61 -15.75 31.30
CA ALA A 15 -26.15 -15.10 30.07
C ALA A 15 -26.51 -16.03 28.90
N SER A 16 -27.49 -15.60 28.11
CA SER A 16 -27.83 -16.21 26.82
C SER A 16 -26.56 -16.24 25.96
N ALA A 17 -25.92 -17.40 25.89
CA ALA A 17 -24.93 -17.69 24.88
C ALA A 17 -25.69 -17.77 23.54
N GLU A 18 -25.63 -16.70 22.75
CA GLU A 18 -25.95 -16.77 21.33
C GLU A 18 -25.07 -17.87 20.72
N VAL A 19 -25.69 -19.03 20.50
CA VAL A 19 -25.10 -20.11 19.74
C VAL A 19 -24.88 -19.57 18.33
N ALA A 20 -23.63 -19.21 18.03
CA ALA A 20 -23.22 -18.86 16.67
C ALA A 20 -23.50 -20.06 15.77
N VAL A 21 -24.58 -19.98 15.00
CA VAL A 21 -24.93 -20.99 14.01
C VAL A 21 -23.76 -21.07 13.02
N PRO A 22 -23.14 -22.25 12.81
CA PRO A 22 -22.02 -22.37 11.88
C PRO A 22 -22.50 -21.98 10.49
N VAL A 23 -21.95 -20.89 9.96
CA VAL A 23 -22.18 -20.45 8.59
C VAL A 23 -21.70 -21.60 7.68
N PRO A 24 -22.56 -22.14 6.79
CA PRO A 24 -22.14 -23.20 5.89
C PRO A 24 -20.92 -22.73 5.08
N PRO A 25 -19.92 -23.60 4.84
CA PRO A 25 -18.70 -23.21 4.15
C PRO A 25 -19.05 -22.60 2.79
N GLN A 26 -18.56 -21.39 2.54
CA GLN A 26 -18.86 -20.72 1.28
C GLN A 26 -18.20 -21.51 0.14
N PRO A 27 -18.90 -21.76 -0.98
CA PRO A 27 -18.30 -22.47 -2.10
C PRO A 27 -16.98 -21.81 -2.51
N TRP A 28 -15.94 -22.57 -2.85
CA TRP A 28 -14.68 -22.04 -3.40
C TRP A 28 -13.81 -21.18 -2.46
N GLU A 29 -13.97 -21.30 -1.14
CA GLU A 29 -13.09 -20.63 -0.16
C GLU A 29 -11.60 -20.89 -0.40
N ASP A 30 -11.22 -22.10 -0.82
CA ASP A 30 -9.83 -22.52 -1.01
C ASP A 30 -9.23 -22.14 -2.38
N VAL A 31 -9.96 -21.44 -3.25
CA VAL A 31 -9.46 -21.14 -4.60
C VAL A 31 -8.25 -20.20 -4.55
N LEU A 32 -7.15 -20.62 -5.15
CA LEU A 32 -5.94 -19.80 -5.28
C LEU A 32 -5.94 -19.05 -6.62
N PRO A 33 -5.24 -17.91 -6.71
CA PRO A 33 -5.00 -17.23 -7.98
C PRO A 33 -4.31 -18.16 -9.00
N GLU A 34 -4.76 -18.10 -10.26
CA GLU A 34 -4.28 -18.99 -11.34
C GLU A 34 -3.60 -18.20 -12.47
N SER A 35 -4.12 -17.01 -12.78
CA SER A 35 -3.55 -16.11 -13.76
C SER A 35 -2.77 -15.02 -13.05
N PHE A 36 -1.54 -14.78 -13.50
CA PHE A 36 -0.63 -13.80 -12.89
C PHE A 36 -0.16 -12.78 -13.93
N GLN A 37 -0.15 -11.52 -13.52
CA GLN A 37 0.37 -10.40 -14.30
C GLN A 37 1.28 -9.54 -13.43
N MET A 38 2.21 -8.82 -14.06
CA MET A 38 3.05 -7.86 -13.36
C MET A 38 2.37 -6.50 -13.36
N LEU A 39 2.27 -5.87 -12.18
CA LEU A 39 1.88 -4.47 -12.08
C LEU A 39 3.09 -3.61 -11.76
N ARG A 40 3.23 -2.52 -12.49
CA ARG A 40 4.15 -1.43 -12.16
C ARG A 40 3.40 -0.35 -11.38
N LEU A 41 3.91 -0.05 -10.20
CA LEU A 41 3.50 1.05 -9.36
C LEU A 41 4.48 2.20 -9.57
N SER A 42 4.05 3.25 -10.26
CA SER A 42 4.90 4.41 -10.56
C SER A 42 5.40 5.10 -9.30
N PRO A 43 6.62 5.69 -9.32
CA PRO A 43 7.10 6.49 -8.20
C PRO A 43 6.20 7.70 -8.01
N LEU A 44 5.85 7.99 -6.76
CA LEU A 44 5.04 9.14 -6.36
C LEU A 44 5.82 9.99 -5.36
N PRO A 45 5.49 11.30 -5.22
CA PRO A 45 6.09 12.16 -4.21
C PRO A 45 5.96 11.56 -2.81
N THR A 46 6.86 11.89 -1.89
CA THR A 46 6.75 11.46 -0.49
C THR A 46 5.43 11.96 0.10
N ASP A 47 4.75 11.09 0.83
CA ASP A 47 3.48 11.36 1.50
C ASP A 47 3.69 11.41 3.01
N ARG A 48 3.00 12.33 3.70
CA ARG A 48 3.14 12.48 5.15
C ARG A 48 2.67 11.25 5.92
N ALA A 49 1.65 10.53 5.42
CA ALA A 49 1.08 9.39 6.10
C ALA A 49 1.76 8.07 5.71
N THR A 50 2.15 7.90 4.44
CA THR A 50 2.74 6.64 3.95
C THR A 50 4.26 6.68 3.73
N GLY A 51 4.88 7.84 3.85
CA GLY A 51 6.32 8.01 3.61
C GLY A 51 6.70 7.96 2.11
N GLY A 52 7.90 7.45 1.84
CA GLY A 52 8.45 7.37 0.48
C GLY A 52 7.67 6.41 -0.41
N ARG A 53 7.40 6.82 -1.65
CA ARG A 53 6.64 6.02 -2.61
C ARG A 53 7.47 5.72 -3.86
N PRO A 54 8.50 4.85 -3.76
CA PRO A 54 9.37 4.53 -4.88
C PRO A 54 8.65 3.69 -5.95
N LEU A 55 9.26 3.59 -7.13
CA LEU A 55 8.88 2.60 -8.15
C LEU A 55 8.86 1.21 -7.52
N ARG A 56 7.78 0.46 -7.74
CA ARG A 56 7.65 -0.94 -7.28
C ARG A 56 7.00 -1.79 -8.35
N PHE A 57 7.40 -3.05 -8.42
CA PHE A 57 6.70 -4.07 -9.21
C PHE A 57 6.02 -5.04 -8.24
N VAL A 58 4.75 -5.33 -8.50
CA VAL A 58 3.93 -6.25 -7.67
C VAL A 58 3.25 -7.27 -8.56
N GLN A 59 2.90 -8.42 -8.01
CA GLN A 59 2.21 -9.47 -8.74
C GLN A 59 0.70 -9.31 -8.55
N PHE A 60 -0.04 -9.29 -9.65
CA PHE A 60 -1.50 -9.33 -9.68
C PHE A 60 -1.95 -10.74 -10.02
N GLY A 61 -2.67 -11.37 -9.10
CA GLY A 61 -3.23 -12.71 -9.26
C GLY A 61 -4.74 -12.66 -9.44
N ARG A 62 -5.26 -13.51 -10.33
CA ARG A 62 -6.69 -13.65 -10.61
C ARG A 62 -7.11 -15.11 -10.67
N ALA A 63 -8.29 -15.42 -10.15
CA ALA A 63 -8.97 -16.70 -10.36
C ALA A 63 -10.47 -16.48 -10.53
N GLU A 64 -11.09 -17.30 -11.37
CA GLU A 64 -12.54 -17.25 -11.65
C GLU A 64 -13.18 -18.62 -11.48
N ARG A 65 -14.38 -18.63 -10.91
CA ARG A 65 -15.24 -19.81 -10.85
C ARG A 65 -16.65 -19.43 -11.23
N HIS A 66 -17.31 -20.33 -11.95
CA HIS A 66 -18.68 -20.15 -12.42
C HIS A 66 -19.49 -21.40 -12.16
N SER A 67 -20.71 -21.21 -11.70
CA SER A 67 -21.75 -22.23 -11.58
C SER A 67 -23.09 -21.63 -12.02
N LYS A 68 -24.16 -22.43 -11.98
CA LYS A 68 -25.51 -21.93 -12.28
C LYS A 68 -26.03 -20.95 -11.23
N ALA A 69 -25.67 -21.14 -9.96
CA ALA A 69 -26.16 -20.32 -8.85
C ALA A 69 -25.21 -19.15 -8.51
N LEU A 70 -23.90 -19.41 -8.53
CA LEU A 70 -22.88 -18.44 -8.11
C LEU A 70 -21.74 -18.32 -9.11
N SER A 71 -21.16 -17.13 -9.20
CA SER A 71 -19.86 -16.89 -9.82
C SER A 71 -18.94 -16.12 -8.87
N LEU A 72 -17.66 -16.47 -8.89
CA LEU A 72 -16.61 -15.83 -8.09
C LEU A 72 -15.52 -15.27 -9.01
N LEU A 73 -15.10 -14.04 -8.73
CA LEU A 73 -13.81 -13.50 -9.12
C LEU A 73 -12.98 -13.25 -7.87
N ARG A 74 -11.80 -13.85 -7.81
CA ARG A 74 -10.81 -13.62 -6.76
C ARG A 74 -9.65 -12.84 -7.34
N ILE A 75 -9.34 -11.70 -6.73
CA ILE A 75 -8.23 -10.83 -7.09
C ILE A 75 -7.29 -10.71 -5.90
N THR A 76 -6.00 -10.89 -6.15
CA THR A 76 -4.95 -10.74 -5.14
C THR A 76 -3.82 -9.87 -5.65
N VAL A 77 -3.18 -9.11 -4.76
CA VAL A 77 -1.93 -8.38 -5.06
C VAL A 77 -0.85 -8.80 -4.07
N GLN A 78 0.22 -9.38 -4.59
CA GLN A 78 1.36 -9.83 -3.79
C GLN A 78 2.55 -8.90 -3.98
N LEU A 79 3.20 -8.54 -2.87
CA LEU A 79 4.41 -7.74 -2.88
C LEU A 79 5.65 -8.63 -2.79
N PRO A 80 6.52 -8.64 -3.81
CA PRO A 80 7.81 -9.32 -3.72
C PRO A 80 8.61 -8.81 -2.51
N GLY A 81 9.10 -9.73 -1.69
CA GLY A 81 9.95 -9.42 -0.53
C GLY A 81 9.25 -8.78 0.68
N GLN A 82 7.92 -8.61 0.65
CA GLN A 82 7.15 -8.06 1.77
C GLN A 82 5.96 -8.97 2.11
N ARG A 83 5.97 -9.55 3.31
CA ARG A 83 4.83 -10.31 3.81
C ARG A 83 3.73 -9.37 4.28
N VAL A 84 2.52 -9.60 3.80
CA VAL A 84 1.29 -8.92 4.24
C VAL A 84 0.39 -9.92 4.97
N ARG A 85 -0.61 -9.41 5.70
CA ARG A 85 -1.62 -10.29 6.33
C ARG A 85 -2.44 -11.00 5.25
N LYS A 86 -2.98 -12.19 5.54
CA LYS A 86 -3.77 -12.99 4.59
C LYS A 86 -4.95 -12.23 3.97
N GLU A 87 -5.61 -11.38 4.78
CA GLU A 87 -6.76 -10.58 4.37
C GLU A 87 -6.40 -9.30 3.60
N GLN A 88 -5.11 -8.91 3.55
CA GLN A 88 -4.67 -7.72 2.85
C GLN A 88 -4.44 -8.01 1.37
N ASN A 89 -4.71 -7.00 0.54
CA ASN A 89 -4.59 -7.08 -0.91
C ASN A 89 -5.39 -8.21 -1.53
N HIS A 90 -6.51 -8.55 -0.91
CA HIS A 90 -7.41 -9.60 -1.31
C HIS A 90 -8.79 -9.00 -1.57
N LEU A 91 -9.38 -9.36 -2.70
CA LEU A 91 -10.72 -8.92 -3.07
C LEU A 91 -11.45 -10.09 -3.72
N ASP A 92 -12.57 -10.48 -3.12
CA ASP A 92 -13.48 -11.47 -3.70
C ASP A 92 -14.74 -10.77 -4.17
N ILE A 93 -15.22 -11.13 -5.35
CA ILE A 93 -16.48 -10.63 -5.89
C ILE A 93 -17.35 -11.80 -6.24
N TRP A 94 -18.53 -11.80 -5.65
CA TRP A 94 -19.53 -12.84 -5.80
C TRP A 94 -20.68 -12.30 -6.63
N ALA A 95 -21.08 -13.03 -7.66
CA ALA A 95 -22.33 -12.80 -8.36
C ALA A 95 -23.29 -13.94 -8.02
N ASP A 96 -24.39 -13.61 -7.34
CA ASP A 96 -25.51 -14.50 -7.05
C ASP A 96 -26.52 -14.39 -8.19
N HIS A 97 -26.66 -15.46 -8.96
CA HIS A 97 -27.52 -15.52 -10.14
C HIS A 97 -29.00 -15.75 -9.78
N GLU A 98 -29.28 -16.33 -8.61
CA GLU A 98 -30.64 -16.52 -8.12
C GLU A 98 -31.23 -15.18 -7.67
N LYS A 99 -30.46 -14.41 -6.90
CA LYS A 99 -30.88 -13.10 -6.40
C LYS A 99 -30.58 -11.95 -7.36
N ARG A 100 -29.80 -12.20 -8.43
CA ARG A 100 -29.27 -11.18 -9.38
C ARG A 100 -28.51 -10.06 -8.67
N MET A 101 -27.64 -10.46 -7.76
CA MET A 101 -26.87 -9.53 -6.94
C MET A 101 -25.37 -9.73 -7.06
N VAL A 102 -24.61 -8.67 -6.87
CA VAL A 102 -23.15 -8.69 -6.77
C VAL A 102 -22.73 -8.21 -5.38
N ARG A 103 -21.84 -8.96 -4.74
CA ARG A 103 -21.28 -8.64 -3.42
C ARG A 103 -19.77 -8.57 -3.50
N PHE A 104 -19.20 -7.58 -2.82
CA PHE A 104 -17.76 -7.45 -2.62
C PHE A 104 -17.39 -8.01 -1.25
N GLY A 105 -16.36 -8.84 -1.20
CA GLY A 105 -15.73 -9.35 0.00
C GLY A 105 -14.25 -8.95 0.06
N PRO A 106 -13.63 -8.95 1.25
CA PRO A 106 -14.20 -9.42 2.53
C PRO A 106 -15.16 -8.42 3.17
N ASP A 107 -16.07 -8.89 4.03
CA ASP A 107 -17.03 -8.04 4.77
C ASP A 107 -16.33 -7.00 5.68
N SER A 108 -15.06 -7.26 6.06
CA SER A 108 -14.22 -6.31 6.81
C SER A 108 -13.76 -5.10 6.00
N GLY A 109 -14.07 -5.07 4.70
CA GLY A 109 -13.66 -4.05 3.75
C GLY A 109 -12.31 -4.34 3.09
N LEU A 110 -12.08 -3.69 1.94
CA LEU A 110 -10.85 -3.86 1.18
C LEU A 110 -9.65 -3.22 1.90
N GLN A 111 -8.71 -4.03 2.35
CA GLN A 111 -7.46 -3.57 2.97
C GLN A 111 -6.32 -3.63 1.96
N ILE A 112 -5.64 -2.50 1.74
CA ILE A 112 -4.61 -2.37 0.71
C ILE A 112 -3.28 -1.95 1.32
N GLU A 113 -2.22 -2.63 0.89
CA GLU A 113 -0.83 -2.32 1.19
C GLU A 113 -0.01 -2.46 -0.11
N PRO A 114 0.85 -1.51 -0.49
CA PRO A 114 1.07 -0.20 0.11
C PRO A 114 -0.13 0.74 -0.05
N TRP A 115 -0.40 1.49 1.01
CA TRP A 115 -1.47 2.48 1.00
C TRP A 115 -1.17 3.64 0.03
N ASN A 116 -2.22 4.30 -0.46
CA ASN A 116 -2.14 5.47 -1.36
C ASN A 116 -1.30 5.27 -2.65
N ARG A 117 -1.36 4.06 -3.24
CA ARG A 117 -0.70 3.73 -4.53
C ARG A 117 -1.65 3.48 -5.70
N GLY A 118 -2.96 3.60 -5.50
CA GLY A 118 -3.96 3.37 -6.54
C GLY A 118 -4.40 1.90 -6.72
N ILE A 119 -3.79 0.97 -5.98
CA ILE A 119 -4.07 -0.48 -6.06
C ILE A 119 -5.54 -0.79 -5.74
N GLY A 120 -6.12 -0.21 -4.69
CA GLY A 120 -7.52 -0.48 -4.34
C GLY A 120 -8.49 -0.11 -5.46
N ARG A 121 -8.26 1.03 -6.13
CA ARG A 121 -9.10 1.44 -7.27
C ARG A 121 -8.89 0.53 -8.46
N PHE A 122 -7.65 0.14 -8.72
CA PHE A 122 -7.32 -0.85 -9.76
C PHE A 122 -8.06 -2.18 -9.53
N MET A 123 -8.03 -2.74 -8.32
CA MET A 123 -8.69 -4.00 -7.99
C MET A 123 -10.21 -3.91 -8.16
N ILE A 124 -10.86 -2.87 -7.63
CA ILE A 124 -12.32 -2.69 -7.78
C ILE A 124 -12.69 -2.39 -9.24
N ALA A 125 -11.90 -1.61 -9.96
CA ALA A 125 -12.15 -1.35 -11.38
C ALA A 125 -12.13 -2.64 -12.21
N HIS A 126 -11.17 -3.53 -11.96
CA HIS A 126 -11.11 -4.85 -12.58
C HIS A 126 -12.30 -5.74 -12.20
N ALA A 127 -12.71 -5.70 -10.94
CA ALA A 127 -13.89 -6.39 -10.44
C ALA A 127 -15.18 -5.94 -11.11
N VAL A 128 -15.38 -4.61 -11.18
CA VAL A 128 -16.52 -3.98 -11.83
C VAL A 128 -16.52 -4.32 -13.31
N HIS A 129 -15.37 -4.24 -14.00
CA HIS A 129 -15.26 -4.62 -15.41
C HIS A 129 -15.68 -6.08 -15.65
N TRP A 130 -15.22 -7.00 -14.80
CA TRP A 130 -15.62 -8.40 -14.88
C TRP A 130 -17.13 -8.59 -14.71
N ALA A 131 -17.71 -7.95 -13.69
CA ALA A 131 -19.15 -8.04 -13.43
C ALA A 131 -19.98 -7.39 -14.55
N GLN A 132 -19.55 -6.24 -15.08
CA GLN A 132 -20.21 -5.52 -16.16
C GLN A 132 -20.30 -6.33 -17.45
N LYS A 133 -19.30 -7.17 -17.75
CA LYS A 133 -19.30 -7.99 -18.97
C LYS A 133 -20.47 -8.97 -19.06
N ARG A 134 -21.00 -9.46 -17.93
CA ARG A 134 -22.03 -10.52 -17.91
C ARG A 134 -23.28 -10.15 -17.12
N TRP A 135 -23.16 -9.25 -16.14
CA TRP A 135 -24.17 -8.99 -15.13
C TRP A 135 -24.33 -7.50 -14.85
N SER A 136 -24.28 -6.66 -15.90
CA SER A 136 -24.46 -5.21 -15.77
C SER A 136 -25.80 -4.81 -15.14
N SER A 137 -26.85 -5.62 -15.32
CA SER A 137 -28.17 -5.41 -14.71
C SER A 137 -28.26 -5.82 -13.24
N TYR A 138 -27.27 -6.53 -12.70
CA TYR A 138 -27.30 -6.98 -11.31
C TYR A 138 -27.15 -5.79 -10.36
N LYS A 139 -27.64 -5.98 -9.13
CA LYS A 139 -27.64 -4.96 -8.09
C LYS A 139 -26.56 -5.25 -7.06
N ILE A 140 -25.93 -4.20 -6.54
CA ILE A 140 -25.09 -4.24 -5.35
C ILE A 140 -25.91 -3.61 -4.23
N GLU A 141 -26.13 -4.37 -3.16
CA GLU A 141 -26.81 -3.86 -1.96
C GLU A 141 -25.94 -2.85 -1.23
N GLY A 142 -26.60 -1.86 -0.64
CA GLY A 142 -25.97 -0.89 0.21
C GLY A 142 -25.31 -1.54 1.42
N VAL A 143 -24.06 -1.17 1.67
CA VAL A 143 -23.25 -1.71 2.77
C VAL A 143 -22.95 -0.60 3.76
N ALA A 144 -23.12 -0.89 5.04
CA ALA A 144 -22.70 -0.01 6.12
C ALA A 144 -21.17 0.13 6.11
N LEU A 145 -20.69 1.36 6.13
CA LEU A 145 -19.26 1.66 6.18
C LEU A 145 -18.74 1.51 7.60
N ALA A 146 -17.49 1.05 7.73
CA ALA A 146 -16.88 0.87 9.04
C ALA A 146 -16.74 2.22 9.79
N SER A 147 -17.23 2.27 11.03
CA SER A 147 -17.21 3.49 11.85
C SER A 147 -15.81 3.98 12.21
N LYS A 148 -14.81 3.08 12.20
CA LYS A 148 -13.39 3.42 12.44
C LYS A 148 -12.85 4.49 11.48
N ASP A 149 -13.36 4.52 10.25
CA ASP A 149 -12.90 5.46 9.23
C ASP A 149 -13.49 6.87 9.46
N GLY A 150 -14.59 6.98 10.22
CA GLY A 150 -15.20 8.26 10.61
C GLY A 150 -14.45 8.99 11.72
N LEU A 151 -13.56 8.30 12.45
CA LEU A 151 -12.79 8.89 13.55
C LEU A 151 -11.74 9.92 13.09
N ASN A 152 -11.28 9.81 11.83
CA ASN A 152 -10.32 10.73 11.25
C ASN A 152 -10.88 11.28 9.92
N GLU A 153 -11.07 12.60 9.87
CA GLU A 153 -11.61 13.30 8.71
C GLU A 153 -10.82 13.04 7.42
N ASP A 154 -9.49 13.03 7.47
CA ASP A 154 -8.65 12.76 6.29
C ASP A 154 -8.84 11.33 5.77
N THR A 155 -9.08 10.37 6.65
CA THR A 155 -9.34 8.97 6.28
C THR A 155 -10.74 8.85 5.67
N ARG A 156 -11.74 9.50 6.29
CA ARG A 156 -13.11 9.57 5.78
C ARG A 156 -13.15 10.16 4.37
N LEU A 157 -12.58 11.35 4.18
CA LEU A 157 -12.58 12.05 2.89
C LEU A 157 -11.88 11.22 1.79
N ARG A 158 -10.79 10.53 2.12
CA ARG A 158 -10.11 9.63 1.17
C ARG A 158 -10.96 8.43 0.77
N ARG A 159 -11.63 7.80 1.73
CA ARG A 159 -12.56 6.69 1.46
C ARG A 159 -13.73 7.14 0.60
N ASP A 160 -14.34 8.28 0.94
CA ASP A 160 -15.51 8.78 0.22
C ASP A 160 -15.14 9.21 -1.20
N HIS A 161 -13.99 9.88 -1.37
CA HIS A 161 -13.45 10.16 -2.70
C HIS A 161 -13.16 8.87 -3.48
N PHE A 162 -12.56 7.86 -2.84
CA PHE A 162 -12.33 6.56 -3.46
C PHE A 162 -13.63 5.90 -3.96
N LEU A 163 -14.65 5.81 -3.11
CA LEU A 163 -15.96 5.26 -3.43
C LEU A 163 -16.67 6.07 -4.52
N GLY A 164 -16.69 7.39 -4.39
CA GLY A 164 -17.29 8.30 -5.36
C GLY A 164 -16.67 8.19 -6.74
N THR A 165 -15.34 8.06 -6.85
CA THR A 165 -14.68 7.87 -8.16
C THR A 165 -15.03 6.56 -8.86
N LEU A 166 -15.57 5.58 -8.13
CA LEU A 166 -16.05 4.31 -8.67
C LEU A 166 -17.55 4.33 -8.98
N GLY A 167 -18.25 5.42 -8.67
CA GLY A 167 -19.69 5.59 -8.89
C GLY A 167 -20.57 5.21 -7.71
N PHE A 168 -19.98 4.96 -6.52
CA PHE A 168 -20.75 4.72 -5.30
C PHE A 168 -21.20 6.03 -4.65
N GLU A 169 -22.47 6.08 -4.24
CA GLU A 169 -23.00 7.20 -3.45
C GLU A 169 -22.88 6.87 -1.96
N VAL A 170 -22.18 7.73 -1.22
CA VAL A 170 -22.00 7.61 0.24
C VAL A 170 -22.95 8.56 0.94
N THR A 171 -23.73 8.04 1.89
CA THR A 171 -24.64 8.82 2.73
C THR A 171 -24.37 8.59 4.20
N TYR A 172 -24.62 9.62 5.03
CA TYR A 172 -24.44 9.58 6.47
C TYR A 172 -25.77 9.82 7.17
N ALA A 173 -26.06 9.01 8.18
CA ALA A 173 -27.27 9.13 8.97
C ALA A 173 -27.15 10.19 10.10
N ASP A 174 -25.92 10.56 10.47
CA ASP A 174 -25.61 11.42 11.60
C ASP A 174 -24.70 12.60 11.22
N ALA A 175 -24.85 13.73 11.93
CA ALA A 175 -24.04 14.93 11.69
C ALA A 175 -22.55 14.73 12.01
N GLN A 176 -22.21 13.73 12.85
CA GLN A 176 -20.82 13.36 13.16
C GLN A 176 -20.20 12.43 12.12
N HIS A 177 -20.96 12.02 11.08
CA HIS A 177 -20.50 11.17 9.98
C HIS A 177 -19.94 9.81 10.43
N MET A 178 -20.42 9.28 11.56
CA MET A 178 -19.97 8.01 12.14
C MET A 178 -20.73 6.80 11.58
N LYS A 179 -21.93 7.02 11.05
CA LYS A 179 -22.82 6.01 10.46
C LYS A 179 -23.01 6.27 8.96
N GLY A 180 -21.93 6.03 8.22
CA GLY A 180 -21.94 6.07 6.75
C GLY A 180 -22.44 4.77 6.14
N ALA A 181 -23.10 4.85 5.00
CA ALA A 181 -23.50 3.70 4.18
C ALA A 181 -23.37 4.03 2.70
N ILE A 182 -23.05 3.01 1.90
CA ILE A 182 -23.14 3.08 0.44
C ILE A 182 -24.59 2.78 0.06
N LYS A 183 -25.15 3.52 -0.91
CA LYS A 183 -26.47 3.20 -1.46
C LYS A 183 -26.43 2.05 -2.44
N ASP A 184 -27.59 1.43 -2.59
CA ASP A 184 -27.88 0.47 -3.65
C ASP A 184 -27.51 1.02 -5.04
N VAL A 185 -26.81 0.21 -5.83
CA VAL A 185 -26.36 0.62 -7.17
C VAL A 185 -26.36 -0.56 -8.14
N HIS A 186 -26.69 -0.31 -9.41
CA HIS A 186 -26.52 -1.32 -10.47
C HIS A 186 -25.07 -1.40 -10.92
N VAL A 187 -24.60 -2.61 -11.19
CA VAL A 187 -23.23 -2.86 -11.68
C VAL A 187 -22.90 -2.03 -12.93
N GLY A 188 -23.87 -1.86 -13.84
CA GLY A 188 -23.73 -1.06 -15.05
C GLY A 188 -23.49 0.44 -14.81
N ASN A 189 -23.83 0.97 -13.64
CA ASN A 189 -23.65 2.39 -13.31
C ASN A 189 -22.26 2.68 -12.70
N LEU A 190 -21.50 1.64 -12.32
CA LEU A 190 -20.18 1.80 -11.73
C LEU A 190 -19.11 2.10 -12.80
N HIS A 191 -18.02 2.70 -12.35
CA HIS A 191 -16.88 3.02 -13.21
C HIS A 191 -15.77 1.97 -13.06
N SER A 192 -15.40 1.35 -14.18
CA SER A 192 -14.32 0.36 -14.28
C SER A 192 -12.96 0.99 -14.65
N THR A 193 -12.73 2.25 -14.27
CA THR A 193 -11.50 3.00 -14.62
C THR A 193 -10.57 3.18 -13.43
N TRP A 194 -9.27 3.15 -13.69
CA TRP A 194 -8.21 3.47 -12.73
C TRP A 194 -7.22 4.47 -13.32
N ASN A 195 -6.32 4.98 -12.47
CA ASN A 195 -5.26 5.89 -12.91
C ASN A 195 -4.08 5.08 -13.47
N ASN A 196 -3.94 5.09 -14.79
CA ASN A 196 -2.86 4.41 -15.51
C ASN A 196 -1.48 5.03 -15.29
N ASP A 197 -1.37 6.26 -14.78
CA ASP A 197 -0.08 6.83 -14.42
C ASP A 197 0.44 6.26 -13.10
N LYS A 198 -0.46 5.82 -12.21
CA LYS A 198 -0.11 5.24 -10.90
C LYS A 198 0.12 3.73 -10.96
N VAL A 199 -0.76 3.02 -11.67
CA VAL A 199 -0.76 1.55 -11.75
C VAL A 199 -0.88 1.12 -13.20
N GLN A 200 0.10 0.36 -13.68
CA GLN A 200 0.17 -0.15 -15.05
C GLN A 200 0.31 -1.66 -15.03
N ILE A 201 -0.40 -2.35 -15.92
CA ILE A 201 -0.13 -3.76 -16.22
C ILE A 201 1.04 -3.77 -17.20
N ILE A 202 2.09 -4.52 -16.88
CA ILE A 202 3.29 -4.61 -17.72
C ILE A 202 3.37 -6.01 -18.31
N GLU A 203 3.51 -6.07 -19.62
CA GLU A 203 3.76 -7.31 -20.35
C GLU A 203 5.21 -7.75 -20.21
N ILE A 204 5.48 -9.05 -20.36
CA ILE A 204 6.82 -9.62 -20.16
C ILE A 204 7.87 -8.94 -21.06
N LEU A 205 7.53 -8.66 -22.33
CA LEU A 205 8.45 -8.02 -23.24
C LEU A 205 8.79 -6.58 -22.81
N GLU A 206 7.81 -5.82 -22.35
CA GLU A 206 8.01 -4.46 -21.84
C GLU A 206 8.85 -4.49 -20.55
N ALA A 207 8.58 -5.45 -19.65
CA ALA A 207 9.39 -5.66 -18.45
C ALA A 207 10.86 -5.95 -18.81
N SER A 208 11.12 -6.79 -19.81
CA SER A 208 12.47 -7.09 -20.30
C SER A 208 13.17 -5.85 -20.86
N GLN A 209 12.46 -5.01 -21.61
CA GLN A 209 13.00 -3.74 -22.13
C GLN A 209 13.32 -2.75 -21.00
N MET A 210 12.45 -2.67 -19.97
CA MET A 210 12.71 -1.86 -18.80
C MET A 210 13.96 -2.34 -18.05
N LEU A 211 14.15 -3.65 -17.94
CA LEU A 211 15.32 -4.25 -17.31
C LEU A 211 16.61 -3.94 -18.08
N GLU A 212 16.60 -4.14 -19.40
CA GLU A 212 17.74 -3.81 -20.27
C GLU A 212 18.10 -2.31 -20.18
N LYS A 213 17.10 -1.44 -20.16
CA LYS A 213 17.31 0.00 -20.00
C LYS A 213 17.88 0.34 -18.62
N ALA A 214 17.40 -0.31 -17.56
CA ALA A 214 17.91 -0.11 -16.21
C ALA A 214 19.38 -0.54 -16.10
N GLU A 215 19.74 -1.66 -16.72
CA GLU A 215 21.13 -2.14 -16.78
C GLU A 215 22.05 -1.14 -17.49
N LYS A 216 21.65 -0.64 -18.67
CA LYS A 216 22.42 0.39 -19.38
C LYS A 216 22.62 1.65 -18.52
N ASN A 217 21.56 2.13 -17.89
CA ASN A 217 21.64 3.30 -17.01
C ASN A 217 22.56 3.05 -15.80
N LEU A 218 22.59 1.84 -15.23
CA LEU A 218 23.48 1.49 -14.12
C LEU A 218 24.94 1.54 -14.54
N ILE A 219 25.27 1.00 -15.71
CA ILE A 219 26.63 1.04 -16.27
C ILE A 219 27.08 2.49 -16.50
N GLU A 220 26.21 3.34 -17.06
CA GLU A 220 26.50 4.77 -17.25
C GLU A 220 26.74 5.50 -15.93
N GLN A 221 25.93 5.19 -14.90
CA GLN A 221 26.11 5.76 -13.57
C GLN A 221 27.41 5.29 -12.92
N GLU A 222 27.81 4.04 -13.09
CA GLU A 222 29.06 3.49 -12.55
C GLU A 222 30.29 4.21 -13.13
N VAL A 223 30.30 4.47 -14.45
CA VAL A 223 31.36 5.26 -15.09
C VAL A 223 31.40 6.68 -14.50
N THR A 224 30.24 7.31 -14.31
CA THR A 224 30.14 8.66 -13.75
C THR A 224 30.64 8.71 -12.31
N ILE A 225 30.28 7.72 -11.49
CA ILE A 225 30.75 7.58 -10.10
C ILE A 225 32.26 7.48 -10.08
N ARG A 226 32.85 6.63 -10.92
CA ARG A 226 34.31 6.46 -11.00
C ARG A 226 35.03 7.76 -11.36
N GLN A 227 34.50 8.53 -12.32
CA GLN A 227 35.07 9.84 -12.66
C GLN A 227 35.02 10.83 -11.48
N HIS A 228 33.92 10.82 -10.71
CA HIS A 228 33.81 11.65 -9.51
C HIS A 228 34.79 11.20 -8.41
N GLU A 229 34.95 9.89 -8.20
CA GLU A 229 35.92 9.34 -7.25
C GLU A 229 37.35 9.72 -7.61
N ASP A 230 37.73 9.62 -8.89
CA ASP A 230 39.06 10.02 -9.37
C ASP A 230 39.31 11.51 -9.12
N ARG A 231 38.32 12.38 -9.39
CA ARG A 231 38.42 13.82 -9.10
C ARG A 231 38.55 14.11 -7.61
N VAL A 232 37.76 13.44 -6.77
CA VAL A 232 37.84 13.59 -5.31
C VAL A 232 39.22 13.12 -4.81
N SER A 233 39.75 12.02 -5.36
CA SER A 233 41.08 11.52 -5.01
C SER A 233 42.18 12.53 -5.37
N LYS A 234 42.07 13.18 -6.53
CA LYS A 234 42.99 14.24 -6.96
C LYS A 234 42.95 15.44 -6.02
N TYR A 235 41.76 15.96 -5.72
CA TYR A 235 41.62 17.09 -4.80
C TYR A 235 42.11 16.75 -3.38
N LYS A 236 41.90 15.52 -2.90
CA LYS A 236 42.46 15.08 -1.61
C LYS A 236 43.99 15.08 -1.61
N ARG A 237 44.63 14.66 -2.72
CA ARG A 237 46.09 14.70 -2.87
C ARG A 237 46.61 16.14 -2.90
N GLU A 238 45.94 17.01 -3.65
CA GLU A 238 46.29 18.44 -3.72
C GLU A 238 46.11 19.16 -2.38
N ASP A 239 45.00 18.92 -1.66
CA ASP A 239 44.76 19.46 -0.31
C ASP A 239 45.84 18.98 0.68
N SER A 240 46.21 17.70 0.64
CA SER A 240 47.31 17.18 1.47
C SER A 240 48.64 17.88 1.14
N GLY A 241 48.93 18.13 -0.13
CA GLY A 241 50.13 18.86 -0.57
C GLY A 241 50.12 20.33 -0.14
N LEU A 242 48.96 20.99 -0.22
CA LEU A 242 48.77 22.37 0.25
C LEU A 242 48.96 22.47 1.76
N ARG A 243 48.34 21.58 2.54
CA ARG A 243 48.51 21.53 4.00
C ARG A 243 49.95 21.30 4.40
N PHE A 244 50.67 20.43 3.69
CA PHE A 244 52.10 20.22 3.91
C PHE A 244 52.90 21.51 3.64
N THR A 245 52.66 22.17 2.51
CA THR A 245 53.32 23.44 2.15
C THR A 245 53.05 24.52 3.19
N ILE A 246 51.79 24.68 3.63
CA ILE A 246 51.41 25.64 4.68
C ILE A 246 52.13 25.31 5.99
N ALA A 247 52.18 24.04 6.40
CA ALA A 247 52.89 23.64 7.62
C ALA A 247 54.39 23.96 7.55
N CYS A 248 55.03 23.72 6.39
CA CYS A 248 56.42 24.09 6.15
C CYS A 248 56.65 25.61 6.25
N LEU A 249 55.79 26.41 5.60
CA LEU A 249 55.88 27.87 5.66
C LEU A 249 55.68 28.41 7.08
N VAL A 250 54.70 27.88 7.83
CA VAL A 250 54.47 28.26 9.23
C VAL A 250 55.68 27.92 10.09
N THR A 251 56.23 26.70 9.96
CA THR A 251 57.41 26.27 10.71
C THR A 251 58.62 27.15 10.39
N PHE A 252 58.84 27.47 9.12
CA PHE A 252 59.91 28.37 8.68
C PHE A 252 59.73 29.79 9.25
N ALA A 253 58.52 30.36 9.18
CA ALA A 253 58.24 31.69 9.71
C ALA A 253 58.46 31.77 11.23
N VAL A 254 58.04 30.77 11.99
CA VAL A 254 58.27 30.68 13.44
C VAL A 254 59.77 30.58 13.75
N PHE A 255 60.52 29.77 12.99
CA PHE A 255 61.97 29.66 13.13
C PHE A 255 62.69 30.99 12.85
N GLN A 256 62.34 31.68 11.76
CA GLN A 256 62.89 33.00 11.42
C GLN A 256 62.58 34.04 12.50
N ALA A 257 61.34 34.07 13.00
CA ALA A 257 60.95 34.95 14.11
C ALA A 257 61.77 34.65 15.38
N GLY A 258 61.97 33.37 15.71
CA GLY A 258 62.82 32.96 16.83
C GLY A 258 64.28 33.40 16.69
N LEU A 259 64.87 33.25 15.50
CA LEU A 259 66.22 33.75 15.21
C LEU A 259 66.31 35.27 15.34
N LEU A 260 65.34 36.02 14.82
CA LEU A 260 65.31 37.48 14.93
C LEU A 260 65.22 37.95 16.38
N ILE A 261 64.36 37.31 17.18
CA ILE A 261 64.26 37.60 18.62
C ILE A 261 65.60 37.31 19.30
N TRP A 262 66.19 36.13 19.04
CA TRP A 262 67.48 35.75 19.63
C TRP A 262 68.58 36.78 19.31
N ILE A 263 68.73 37.18 18.05
CA ILE A 263 69.69 38.21 17.63
C ILE A 263 69.41 39.55 18.32
N ALA A 264 68.15 39.96 18.44
CA ALA A 264 67.77 41.22 19.09
C ALA A 264 68.02 41.21 20.60
N THR A 265 67.88 40.05 21.26
CA THR A 265 68.08 39.90 22.71
C THR A 265 69.52 39.60 23.13
N HIS A 266 70.39 39.14 22.22
CA HIS A 266 71.80 38.84 22.50
C HIS A 266 72.80 39.92 22.02
N ARG A 267 72.30 41.15 21.84
CA ARG A 267 73.09 42.35 21.62
C ARG A 267 73.16 43.19 22.89
#